data_AF-A0A1N7JEH9-F1
#
_entry.id   AF-A0A1N7JEH9-F1
#
_cell.length_a   1.000
_cell.length_b   1.000
_cell.length_c   1.000
_cell.angle_alpha   90.00
_cell.angle_beta   90.00
_cell.angle_gamma   90.00
#
_symmetry.space_group_name_H-M   'P 1'
#
loop_
_entity.id
_entity.type
_entity.pdbx_description
1 polymer ?
#
loop_
_entity_poly.entity_id
_entity_poly.type
_entity_poly.pdbx_seq_one_letter_code
_entity_poly.pdbx_strand_id
1 'polypeptide(L)'
;MTKEEAFEKLKEFSKKLDEISYDEIYNLLRESIKKIPIPEAKFFKNSIVDRARLNDGDALYNSIDDLGYIKDRDVINNCLTEYGRANKPHQVMFYGAIKTSVIDHPRVTAIAETSKLFQDKKGYNIDGEKYTISRWRNKEYFFVAEIVFAKEAIKNNPDIKRSFESQIGFANDLDDDDIEFYKEFLIFISEEFARKIEKNDDYKISVAYTNLILEHPKIEGVMFPSVQTDYCGANIVIPVETVEKYFKPEVCSTHILYKIPEDTLLANGEHYCDELSDDPINWKLIDSQYLTTKEEVRTHFNL
;
A
#
# COMPACT_ATOMS: atom_id res chain seq x y z
N MET A 1 6.90 30.36 14.26
CA MET A 1 5.63 29.65 14.02
C MET A 1 5.51 28.59 15.10
N THR A 2 4.40 28.55 15.83
CA THR A 2 4.11 27.44 16.76
C THR A 2 3.68 26.20 15.96
N LYS A 3 3.63 25.04 16.60
CA LYS A 3 3.17 23.81 15.94
C LYS A 3 1.68 23.88 15.56
N GLU A 4 0.88 24.60 16.33
CA GLU A 4 -0.54 24.83 16.07
C GLU A 4 -0.72 25.74 14.85
N GLU A 5 0.02 26.85 14.78
CA GLU A 5 0.04 27.71 13.59
C GLU A 5 0.49 26.95 12.34
N ALA A 6 1.48 26.07 12.49
CA ALA A 6 1.95 25.22 11.39
C ALA A 6 0.91 24.19 10.97
N PHE A 7 0.19 23.59 11.92
CA PHE A 7 -0.85 22.62 11.62
C PHE A 7 -2.04 23.26 10.92
N GLU A 8 -2.48 24.44 11.35
CA GLU A 8 -3.53 25.19 10.64
C GLU A 8 -3.08 25.56 9.22
N LYS A 9 -1.83 25.99 9.05
CA LYS A 9 -1.27 26.24 7.72
C LYS A 9 -1.22 24.98 6.85
N LEU A 10 -0.93 23.82 7.44
CA LEU A 10 -0.95 22.53 6.74
C LEU A 10 -2.39 22.15 6.29
N LYS A 11 -3.41 22.41 7.13
CA LYS A 11 -4.83 22.25 6.77
C LYS A 11 -5.26 23.22 5.67
N GLU A 12 -4.67 24.41 5.59
CA GLU A 12 -4.88 25.33 4.47
C GLU A 12 -4.22 24.82 3.19
N PHE A 13 -3.00 24.28 3.28
CA PHE A 13 -2.29 23.68 2.16
C PHE A 13 -3.06 22.50 1.55
N SER A 14 -3.68 21.64 2.37
CA SER A 14 -4.42 20.47 1.89
C SER A 14 -5.64 20.78 1.00
N LYS A 15 -6.05 22.06 0.93
CA LYS A 15 -7.15 22.54 0.08
C LYS A 15 -6.67 23.02 -1.30
N LYS A 16 -5.37 23.19 -1.50
CA LYS A 16 -4.76 23.79 -2.71
C LYS A 16 -3.39 23.20 -3.03
N LEU A 17 -3.26 21.87 -2.96
CA LEU A 17 -1.99 21.16 -3.12
C LEU A 17 -1.34 21.37 -4.49
N ASP A 18 -2.10 21.73 -5.51
CA ASP A 18 -1.61 22.09 -6.85
C ASP A 18 -0.87 23.44 -6.89
N GLU A 19 -1.09 24.31 -5.91
CA GLU A 19 -0.42 25.61 -5.82
C GLU A 19 0.80 25.60 -4.88
N ILE A 20 0.96 24.54 -4.08
CA ILE A 20 1.98 24.45 -3.04
C ILE A 20 3.07 23.45 -3.43
N SER A 21 4.33 23.85 -3.26
CA SER A 21 5.46 22.97 -3.51
C SER A 21 5.60 21.89 -2.43
N TYR A 22 6.13 20.73 -2.80
CA TYR A 22 6.44 19.66 -1.85
C TYR A 22 7.42 20.15 -0.76
N ASP A 23 8.45 20.90 -1.14
CA ASP A 23 9.47 21.39 -0.22
C ASP A 23 8.88 22.36 0.83
N GLU A 24 7.90 23.18 0.47
CA GLU A 24 7.18 24.03 1.44
C GLU A 24 6.44 23.20 2.49
N ILE A 25 5.74 22.14 2.09
CA ILE A 25 5.02 21.23 2.99
C ILE A 25 6.01 20.50 3.90
N TYR A 26 7.05 19.92 3.31
CA TYR A 26 8.04 19.14 4.04
C TYR A 26 8.82 20.01 5.04
N ASN A 27 9.26 21.22 4.66
CA ASN A 27 9.92 22.15 5.56
C ASN A 27 8.99 22.65 6.67
N LEU A 28 7.70 22.87 6.38
CA LEU A 28 6.72 23.24 7.40
C LEU A 28 6.61 22.15 8.47
N LEU A 29 6.49 20.88 8.05
CA LEU A 29 6.45 19.73 8.97
C LEU A 29 7.74 19.63 9.78
N ARG A 30 8.90 19.57 9.11
CA ARG A 30 10.22 19.35 9.71
C ARG A 30 10.61 20.45 10.71
N GLU A 31 10.42 21.72 10.34
CA GLU A 31 10.97 22.84 11.10
C GLU A 31 9.99 23.37 12.16
N SER A 32 8.67 23.23 11.94
CA SER A 32 7.67 23.83 12.83
C SER A 32 6.98 22.83 13.76
N ILE A 33 6.94 21.54 13.40
CA ILE A 33 6.43 20.46 14.27
C ILE A 33 7.61 19.64 14.79
N LYS A 34 8.35 20.23 15.75
CA LYS A 34 9.61 19.67 16.30
C LYS A 34 9.54 18.22 16.76
N LYS A 35 8.36 17.77 17.21
CA LYS A 35 8.06 16.39 17.59
C LYS A 35 6.92 15.89 16.72
N ILE A 36 7.26 15.19 15.64
CA ILE A 36 6.28 14.53 14.80
C ILE A 36 5.78 13.29 15.55
N PRO A 37 4.46 13.13 15.78
CA PRO A 37 3.93 11.91 16.37
C PRO A 37 4.03 10.76 15.35
N ILE A 38 4.51 9.61 15.81
CA ILE A 38 4.68 8.39 15.00
C ILE A 38 3.99 7.24 15.77
N PRO A 39 2.83 6.75 15.31
CA PRO A 39 2.20 5.56 15.87
C PRO A 39 3.04 4.34 15.48
N GLU A 40 3.81 3.78 16.41
CA GLU A 40 4.73 2.69 16.12
C GLU A 40 4.05 1.33 16.26
N ALA A 41 4.36 0.41 15.34
CA ALA A 41 3.99 -1.00 15.47
C ALA A 41 5.12 -1.93 15.03
N LYS A 42 5.08 -3.16 15.54
CA LYS A 42 6.01 -4.21 15.17
C LYS A 42 5.50 -4.97 13.96
N PHE A 43 6.26 -4.95 12.87
CA PHE A 43 6.06 -5.88 11.77
C PHE A 43 6.78 -7.19 12.10
N PHE A 44 6.01 -8.20 12.50
CA PHE A 44 6.58 -9.44 13.04
C PHE A 44 7.34 -10.28 12.01
N LYS A 45 8.32 -11.04 12.50
CA LYS A 45 9.00 -12.08 11.73
C LYS A 45 7.98 -13.05 11.13
N ASN A 46 8.26 -13.53 9.92
CA ASN A 46 7.41 -14.42 9.12
C ASN A 46 6.11 -13.80 8.60
N SER A 47 5.85 -12.51 8.83
CA SER A 47 4.76 -11.80 8.15
C SER A 47 4.93 -11.86 6.64
N ILE A 48 3.80 -11.93 5.95
CA ILE A 48 3.71 -12.08 4.50
C ILE A 48 3.25 -10.75 3.89
N VAL A 49 3.87 -10.40 2.77
CA VAL A 49 3.46 -9.29 1.91
C VAL A 49 3.26 -9.84 0.49
N ASP A 50 2.08 -9.63 -0.08
CA ASP A 50 1.83 -9.94 -1.50
C ASP A 50 1.93 -8.66 -2.33
N ARG A 51 2.60 -8.73 -3.48
CA ARG A 51 2.72 -7.63 -4.43
C ARG A 51 2.23 -8.07 -5.79
N ALA A 52 1.37 -7.26 -6.40
CA ALA A 52 0.81 -7.50 -7.72
C ALA A 52 1.56 -6.72 -8.80
N ARG A 53 1.72 -7.36 -9.96
CA ARG A 53 2.19 -6.76 -11.20
C ARG A 53 1.22 -7.14 -12.31
N LEU A 54 0.75 -6.15 -13.07
CA LEU A 54 -0.11 -6.38 -14.24
C LEU A 54 0.71 -7.02 -15.35
N ASN A 55 0.26 -8.14 -15.89
CA ASN A 55 0.90 -8.80 -17.03
C ASN A 55 0.56 -8.08 -18.34
N ASP A 56 1.50 -8.10 -19.28
CA ASP A 56 1.23 -7.74 -20.68
C ASP A 56 0.66 -8.97 -21.41
N GLY A 57 -0.67 -9.09 -21.39
CA GLY A 57 -1.37 -10.28 -21.88
C GLY A 57 -0.93 -11.55 -21.14
N ASP A 58 -0.40 -12.51 -21.90
CA ASP A 58 0.07 -13.80 -21.39
C ASP A 58 1.58 -13.83 -21.08
N ALA A 59 2.28 -12.70 -21.25
CA ALA A 59 3.72 -12.64 -21.00
C ALA A 59 4.02 -12.86 -19.50
N LEU A 60 4.92 -13.79 -19.21
CA LEU A 60 5.41 -14.06 -17.86
C LEU A 60 6.66 -13.24 -17.56
N TYR A 61 6.82 -12.83 -16.32
CA TYR A 61 8.04 -12.18 -15.85
C TYR A 61 9.21 -13.15 -15.83
N ASN A 62 10.40 -12.65 -16.17
CA ASN A 62 11.58 -13.48 -16.32
C ASN A 62 12.39 -13.55 -15.01
N SER A 63 12.42 -12.48 -14.22
CA SER A 63 13.28 -12.37 -13.04
C SER A 63 12.51 -11.88 -11.81
N ILE A 64 13.06 -12.16 -10.63
CA ILE A 64 12.56 -11.64 -9.34
C ILE A 64 12.59 -10.11 -9.33
N ASP A 65 13.57 -9.50 -10.00
CA ASP A 65 13.72 -8.05 -10.08
C ASP A 65 12.52 -7.39 -10.78
N ASP A 66 11.90 -8.07 -11.74
CA ASP A 66 10.66 -7.60 -12.38
C ASP A 66 9.48 -7.54 -11.39
N LEU A 67 9.46 -8.47 -10.43
CA LEU A 67 8.39 -8.63 -9.45
C LEU A 67 8.55 -7.73 -8.21
N GLY A 68 9.80 -7.42 -7.86
CA GLY A 68 10.16 -6.56 -6.73
C GLY A 68 9.94 -5.07 -7.02
N TYR A 69 10.99 -4.27 -6.92
CA TYR A 69 10.97 -2.83 -7.14
C TYR A 69 11.71 -2.46 -8.43
N ILE A 70 11.39 -1.28 -8.98
CA ILE A 70 11.96 -0.84 -10.26
C ILE A 70 13.42 -0.43 -10.04
N LYS A 71 14.34 -1.03 -10.81
CA LYS A 71 15.78 -0.72 -10.78
C LYS A 71 16.26 0.07 -12.00
N ASP A 72 15.52 -0.01 -13.10
CA ASP A 72 15.84 0.67 -14.35
C ASP A 72 15.67 2.19 -14.21
N ARG A 73 16.76 2.94 -14.45
CA ARG A 73 16.79 4.40 -14.29
C ARG A 73 15.92 5.12 -15.32
N ASP A 74 15.83 4.62 -16.54
CA ASP A 74 15.02 5.24 -17.58
C ASP A 74 13.53 5.05 -17.27
N VAL A 75 13.14 3.89 -16.74
CA VAL A 75 11.78 3.67 -16.24
C VAL A 75 11.49 4.58 -15.04
N ILE A 76 12.42 4.71 -14.09
CA ILE A 76 12.25 5.61 -12.93
C ILE A 76 12.06 7.06 -13.37
N ASN A 77 12.87 7.53 -14.31
CA ASN A 77 12.84 8.91 -14.78
C ASN A 77 11.61 9.23 -15.63
N ASN A 78 11.09 8.27 -16.40
CA ASN A 78 10.02 8.53 -17.36
C ASN A 78 8.63 8.03 -16.92
N CYS A 79 8.54 7.09 -15.96
CA CYS A 79 7.27 6.47 -15.57
C CYS A 79 6.86 6.76 -14.12
N LEU A 80 7.80 7.09 -13.22
CA LEU A 80 7.50 7.43 -11.82
C LEU A 80 7.40 8.95 -11.66
N THR A 81 6.51 9.59 -12.41
CA THR A 81 6.44 11.06 -12.50
C THR A 81 5.40 11.68 -11.56
N GLU A 82 4.62 10.86 -10.86
CA GLU A 82 3.51 11.29 -10.01
C GLU A 82 3.77 10.96 -8.54
N TYR A 83 3.07 11.65 -7.63
CA TYR A 83 3.08 11.30 -6.22
C TYR A 83 2.27 10.03 -6.01
N GLY A 84 2.86 9.03 -5.35
CA GLY A 84 2.11 7.96 -4.71
C GLY A 84 1.66 8.38 -3.31
N ARG A 85 0.90 7.54 -2.60
CA ARG A 85 0.49 7.84 -1.22
C ARG A 85 1.69 8.07 -0.28
N ALA A 86 2.80 7.41 -0.55
CA ALA A 86 3.97 7.34 0.33
C ALA A 86 5.32 7.56 -0.40
N ASN A 87 5.32 7.97 -1.67
CA ASN A 87 6.54 8.28 -2.41
C ASN A 87 6.36 9.50 -3.31
N LYS A 88 7.41 10.30 -3.46
CA LYS A 88 7.47 11.41 -4.43
C LYS A 88 7.83 10.89 -5.84
N PRO A 89 7.68 11.73 -6.88
CA PRO A 89 8.20 11.40 -8.20
C PRO A 89 9.68 10.95 -8.15
N HIS A 90 9.99 9.91 -8.92
CA HIS A 90 11.30 9.26 -9.03
C HIS A 90 11.81 8.56 -7.76
N GLN A 91 11.03 8.55 -6.67
CA GLN A 91 11.36 7.80 -5.47
C GLN A 91 10.80 6.38 -5.59
N VAL A 92 11.70 5.40 -5.70
CA VAL A 92 11.35 3.98 -5.71
C VAL A 92 11.05 3.53 -4.28
N MET A 93 9.86 2.96 -4.09
CA MET A 93 9.46 2.29 -2.86
C MET A 93 8.84 0.95 -3.19
N PHE A 94 8.90 0.01 -2.25
CA PHE A 94 8.22 -1.27 -2.36
C PHE A 94 6.83 -1.17 -1.73
N TYR A 95 5.81 -1.29 -2.58
CA TYR A 95 4.41 -1.37 -2.17
C TYR A 95 3.97 -2.84 -2.16
N GLY A 96 3.28 -3.24 -1.11
CA GLY A 96 2.61 -4.53 -1.06
C GLY A 96 1.40 -4.52 -0.12
N ALA A 97 0.61 -5.56 -0.22
CA ALA A 97 -0.56 -5.78 0.63
C ALA A 97 -0.23 -6.74 1.78
N ILE A 98 -0.86 -6.49 2.92
CA ILE A 98 -0.75 -7.33 4.12
C ILE A 98 -2.11 -7.95 4.45
N LYS A 99 -2.07 -9.00 5.27
CA LYS A 99 -3.27 -9.70 5.72
C LYS A 99 -4.06 -8.84 6.70
N THR A 100 -5.38 -8.84 6.56
CA THR A 100 -6.32 -8.37 7.58
C THR A 100 -7.27 -9.51 7.98
N SER A 101 -8.09 -9.28 9.00
CA SER A 101 -9.14 -10.19 9.44
C SER A 101 -10.30 -10.25 8.45
N VAL A 102 -10.45 -9.24 7.58
CA VAL A 102 -11.52 -9.15 6.57
C VAL A 102 -11.04 -9.70 5.23
N ILE A 103 -9.80 -9.38 4.84
CA ILE A 103 -9.14 -9.90 3.64
C ILE A 103 -7.94 -10.73 4.09
N ASP A 104 -8.17 -12.03 4.24
CA ASP A 104 -7.17 -12.97 4.72
C ASP A 104 -6.12 -13.37 3.66
N HIS A 105 -6.42 -13.07 2.40
CA HIS A 105 -5.56 -13.25 1.23
C HIS A 105 -5.06 -11.89 0.69
N PRO A 106 -3.84 -11.45 1.02
CA PRO A 106 -3.35 -10.11 0.68
C PRO A 106 -3.31 -9.83 -0.83
N ARG A 107 -3.17 -10.86 -1.68
CA ARG A 107 -3.31 -10.76 -3.14
C ARG A 107 -4.56 -10.00 -3.62
N VAL A 108 -5.68 -10.09 -2.90
CA VAL A 108 -6.92 -9.39 -3.27
C VAL A 108 -6.69 -7.88 -3.19
N THR A 109 -6.14 -7.41 -2.07
CA THR A 109 -5.78 -6.01 -1.88
C THR A 109 -4.68 -5.58 -2.86
N ALA A 110 -3.67 -6.42 -3.09
CA ALA A 110 -2.59 -6.10 -4.04
C ALA A 110 -3.13 -5.86 -5.47
N ILE A 111 -4.07 -6.70 -5.93
CA ILE A 111 -4.72 -6.52 -7.24
C ILE A 111 -5.60 -5.28 -7.24
N ALA A 112 -6.41 -5.06 -6.19
CA ALA A 112 -7.27 -3.89 -6.08
C ALA A 112 -6.50 -2.55 -6.15
N GLU A 113 -5.30 -2.49 -5.56
CA GLU A 113 -4.43 -1.31 -5.62
C GLU A 113 -3.80 -1.10 -7.00
N THR A 114 -3.63 -2.16 -7.80
CA THR A 114 -2.94 -2.11 -9.10
C THR A 114 -3.91 -1.97 -10.27
N SER A 115 -5.10 -2.55 -10.16
CA SER A 115 -6.05 -2.70 -11.27
C SER A 115 -6.95 -1.49 -11.46
N LYS A 116 -6.83 -0.83 -12.61
CA LYS A 116 -7.81 0.18 -13.04
C LYS A 116 -9.19 -0.43 -13.26
N LEU A 117 -9.25 -1.67 -13.75
CA LEU A 117 -10.50 -2.40 -13.93
C LEU A 117 -11.21 -2.62 -12.59
N PHE A 118 -10.49 -3.06 -11.55
CA PHE A 118 -11.06 -3.27 -10.22
C PHE A 118 -11.70 -1.99 -9.68
N GLN A 119 -11.02 -0.85 -9.86
CA GLN A 119 -11.40 0.47 -9.37
C GLN A 119 -12.56 1.10 -10.16
N ASP A 120 -12.80 0.66 -11.41
CA ASP A 120 -13.87 1.19 -12.25
C ASP A 120 -15.23 0.56 -11.88
N LYS A 121 -16.14 1.37 -11.32
CA LYS A 121 -17.50 0.95 -10.96
C LYS A 121 -18.36 0.50 -12.16
N LYS A 122 -17.97 0.86 -13.38
CA LYS A 122 -18.63 0.43 -14.62
C LYS A 122 -17.78 -0.57 -15.40
N GLY A 123 -16.68 -1.02 -14.82
CA GLY A 123 -15.74 -1.94 -15.45
C GLY A 123 -16.43 -3.24 -15.84
N TYR A 124 -16.12 -3.72 -17.05
CA TYR A 124 -16.62 -4.98 -17.57
C TYR A 124 -15.49 -5.67 -18.33
N ASN A 125 -15.08 -6.85 -17.87
CA ASN A 125 -14.14 -7.71 -18.56
C ASN A 125 -14.33 -9.16 -18.09
N ILE A 126 -14.96 -9.96 -18.94
CA ILE A 126 -15.16 -11.41 -18.72
C ILE A 126 -14.07 -12.27 -19.39
N ASP A 127 -13.17 -11.67 -20.17
CA ASP A 127 -12.00 -12.35 -20.73
C ASP A 127 -10.82 -12.37 -19.74
N GLY A 128 -10.83 -11.43 -18.79
CA GLY A 128 -9.94 -11.40 -17.64
C GLY A 128 -8.74 -10.48 -17.82
N GLU A 129 -8.29 -9.88 -16.72
CA GLU A 129 -7.05 -9.09 -16.62
C GLU A 129 -6.03 -9.89 -15.80
N LYS A 130 -4.84 -10.15 -16.37
CA LYS A 130 -3.86 -11.07 -15.78
C LYS A 130 -2.86 -10.36 -14.89
N TYR A 131 -2.56 -10.97 -13.75
CA TYR A 131 -1.65 -10.47 -12.74
C TYR A 131 -0.64 -11.52 -12.34
N THR A 132 0.57 -11.09 -12.02
CA THR A 132 1.56 -11.91 -11.34
C THR A 132 1.67 -11.41 -9.92
N ILE A 133 1.38 -12.30 -8.98
CA ILE A 133 1.50 -12.03 -7.55
C ILE A 133 2.79 -12.65 -7.05
N SER A 134 3.65 -11.82 -6.48
CA SER A 134 4.85 -12.28 -5.76
C SER A 134 4.61 -12.18 -4.26
N ARG A 135 4.99 -13.22 -3.54
CA ARG A 135 4.89 -13.30 -2.08
C ARG A 135 6.26 -13.11 -1.47
N TRP A 136 6.35 -12.18 -0.53
CA TRP A 136 7.57 -11.84 0.19
C TRP A 136 7.38 -12.12 1.67
N ARG A 137 8.33 -12.82 2.28
CA ARG A 137 8.33 -13.10 3.71
C ARG A 137 9.40 -12.28 4.41
N ASN A 138 9.00 -11.68 5.51
CA ASN A 138 9.91 -11.02 6.42
C ASN A 138 10.71 -12.03 7.28
N LYS A 139 12.03 -11.81 7.38
CA LYS A 139 13.01 -12.63 8.11
C LYS A 139 13.15 -12.25 9.59
N GLU A 140 12.88 -11.00 9.98
CA GLU A 140 13.10 -10.47 11.33
C GLU A 140 12.08 -9.39 11.70
N TYR A 141 11.81 -9.16 12.99
CA TYR A 141 10.90 -8.06 13.31
C TYR A 141 11.55 -6.70 13.03
N PHE A 142 10.76 -5.73 12.60
CA PHE A 142 11.14 -4.32 12.50
C PHE A 142 9.97 -3.42 12.87
N PHE A 143 10.21 -2.12 13.02
CA PHE A 143 9.14 -1.16 13.35
C PHE A 143 8.66 -0.43 12.11
N VAL A 144 7.35 -0.20 12.06
CA VAL A 144 6.65 0.56 11.03
C VAL A 144 5.79 1.63 11.69
N ALA A 145 5.51 2.70 10.96
CA ALA A 145 4.48 3.64 11.34
C ALA A 145 3.10 3.14 10.88
N GLU A 146 2.09 3.25 11.74
CA GLU A 146 0.71 2.87 11.45
C GLU A 146 -0.16 4.11 11.21
N ILE A 147 -0.74 4.19 10.01
CA ILE A 147 -1.69 5.26 9.64
C ILE A 147 -3.12 4.76 9.85
N VAL A 148 -3.62 4.88 11.08
CA VAL A 148 -4.84 4.16 11.53
C VAL A 148 -5.94 5.07 12.09
N PHE A 149 -5.82 6.38 11.93
CA PHE A 149 -6.75 7.34 12.54
C PHE A 149 -7.87 7.80 11.60
N ALA A 150 -7.92 7.27 10.37
CA ALA A 150 -8.96 7.61 9.40
C ALA A 150 -10.31 7.01 9.81
N LYS A 151 -11.36 7.85 9.84
CA LYS A 151 -12.65 7.48 10.45
C LYS A 151 -13.31 6.28 9.76
N GLU A 152 -13.36 6.28 8.43
CA GLU A 152 -13.98 5.17 7.69
C GLU A 152 -13.15 3.89 7.80
N ALA A 153 -11.83 3.98 7.93
CA ALA A 153 -10.99 2.80 8.14
C ALA A 153 -11.22 2.16 9.51
N ILE A 154 -11.34 2.96 10.58
CA ILE A 154 -11.69 2.49 11.92
C ILE A 154 -13.07 1.82 11.92
N LYS A 155 -14.01 2.34 11.14
CA LYS A 155 -15.37 1.79 11.04
C LYS A 155 -15.42 0.46 10.28
N ASN A 156 -14.68 0.34 9.17
CA ASN A 156 -14.82 -0.78 8.25
C ASN A 156 -13.84 -1.93 8.54
N ASN A 157 -12.75 -1.69 9.26
CA ASN A 157 -11.70 -2.68 9.48
C ASN A 157 -11.42 -2.91 10.98
N PRO A 158 -11.78 -4.10 11.52
CA PRO A 158 -11.55 -4.42 12.93
C PRO A 158 -10.08 -4.37 13.35
N ASP A 159 -9.13 -4.69 12.47
CA ASP A 159 -7.71 -4.66 12.80
C ASP A 159 -7.22 -3.22 12.95
N ILE A 160 -7.64 -2.34 12.04
CA ILE A 160 -7.33 -0.90 12.09
C ILE A 160 -7.95 -0.28 13.34
N LYS A 161 -9.20 -0.64 13.68
CA LYS A 161 -9.84 -0.20 14.92
C LYS A 161 -9.04 -0.60 16.15
N ARG A 162 -8.60 -1.87 16.24
CA ARG A 162 -7.79 -2.33 17.37
C ARG A 162 -6.44 -1.62 17.45
N SER A 163 -5.78 -1.39 16.32
CA SER A 163 -4.55 -0.62 16.28
C SER A 163 -4.80 0.82 16.77
N PHE A 164 -5.80 1.51 16.23
CA PHE A 164 -6.20 2.85 16.68
C PHE A 164 -6.44 2.90 18.20
N GLU A 165 -7.23 1.99 18.76
CA GLU A 165 -7.51 1.91 20.19
C GLU A 165 -6.22 1.69 21.01
N SER A 166 -5.31 0.85 20.52
CA SER A 166 -4.00 0.62 21.15
C SER A 166 -3.13 1.88 21.13
N GLN A 167 -3.07 2.59 19.99
CA GLN A 167 -2.28 3.81 19.85
C GLN A 167 -2.83 4.94 20.72
N ILE A 168 -4.15 5.07 20.84
CA ILE A 168 -4.80 5.99 21.77
C ILE A 168 -4.50 5.61 23.23
N GLY A 169 -4.48 4.32 23.55
CA GLY A 169 -4.09 3.83 24.87
C GLY A 169 -2.67 4.27 25.24
N PHE A 170 -1.69 3.97 24.37
CA PHE A 170 -0.30 4.39 24.58
C PHE A 170 -0.16 5.91 24.68
N ALA A 171 -0.89 6.65 23.85
CA ALA A 171 -0.90 8.12 23.89
C ALA A 171 -1.36 8.66 25.25
N ASN A 172 -2.43 8.11 25.82
CA ASN A 172 -2.95 8.55 27.11
C ASN A 172 -2.01 8.21 28.29
N ASP A 173 -1.17 7.19 28.15
CA ASP A 173 -0.20 6.78 29.18
C ASP A 173 1.07 7.67 29.21
N LEU A 174 1.32 8.48 28.17
CA LEU A 174 2.53 9.29 28.03
C LEU A 174 2.53 10.58 28.88
N ASP A 175 1.39 10.98 29.45
CA ASP A 175 1.21 12.23 30.24
C ASP A 175 1.87 13.46 29.58
N ASP A 176 1.65 13.61 28.26
CA ASP A 176 2.22 14.70 27.45
C ASP A 176 1.15 15.80 27.24
N ASP A 177 1.51 17.05 27.58
CA ASP A 177 0.65 18.23 27.40
C ASP A 177 0.17 18.41 25.95
N ASP A 178 0.88 17.80 24.99
CA ASP A 178 0.65 17.94 23.57
C ASP A 178 -0.24 16.84 22.96
N ILE A 179 -0.77 15.93 23.80
CA ILE A 179 -1.40 14.71 23.32
C ILE A 179 -2.64 14.95 22.44
N GLU A 180 -3.41 15.99 22.74
CA GLU A 180 -4.60 16.31 21.95
C GLU A 180 -4.22 16.84 20.57
N PHE A 181 -3.19 17.69 20.50
CA PHE A 181 -2.61 18.13 19.25
C PHE A 181 -2.11 16.93 18.42
N TYR A 182 -1.41 15.98 19.03
CA TYR A 182 -0.93 14.80 18.31
C TYR A 182 -2.07 13.93 17.77
N LYS A 183 -3.16 13.75 18.53
CA LYS A 183 -4.35 13.02 18.07
C LYS A 183 -4.97 13.69 16.86
N GLU A 184 -5.23 15.00 16.92
CA GLU A 184 -5.79 15.75 15.79
C GLU A 184 -4.88 15.71 14.57
N PHE A 185 -3.57 15.84 14.78
CA PHE A 185 -2.57 15.77 13.72
C PHE A 185 -2.58 14.39 13.04
N LEU A 186 -2.59 13.30 13.81
CA LEU A 186 -2.60 11.94 13.27
C LEU A 186 -3.91 11.60 12.54
N ILE A 187 -5.05 12.11 13.00
CA ILE A 187 -6.33 12.04 12.28
C ILE A 187 -6.18 12.73 10.93
N PHE A 188 -5.70 13.97 10.91
CA PHE A 188 -5.50 14.71 9.66
C PHE A 188 -4.59 13.98 8.69
N ILE A 189 -3.43 13.49 9.14
CA ILE A 189 -2.50 12.73 8.29
C ILE A 189 -3.17 11.46 7.76
N SER A 190 -3.95 10.75 8.58
CA SER A 190 -4.64 9.54 8.13
C SER A 190 -5.72 9.83 7.08
N GLU A 191 -6.41 10.97 7.17
CA GLU A 191 -7.35 11.41 6.14
C GLU A 191 -6.64 11.81 4.84
N GLU A 192 -5.45 12.43 4.91
CA GLU A 192 -4.62 12.69 3.73
C GLU A 192 -4.16 11.38 3.05
N PHE A 193 -3.82 10.36 3.83
CA PHE A 193 -3.58 9.01 3.30
C PHE A 193 -4.83 8.35 2.71
N ALA A 194 -6.02 8.67 3.20
CA ALA A 194 -7.29 8.11 2.73
C ALA A 194 -7.88 8.84 1.51
N ARG A 195 -7.27 9.95 1.08
CA ARG A 195 -7.74 10.77 -0.03
C ARG A 195 -7.87 9.95 -1.33
N LYS A 196 -8.97 10.19 -2.04
CA LYS A 196 -9.19 9.68 -3.40
C LYS A 196 -8.50 10.62 -4.39
N ILE A 197 -7.80 10.04 -5.37
CA ILE A 197 -7.05 10.82 -6.37
C ILE A 197 -8.05 11.57 -7.25
N GLU A 198 -7.94 12.89 -7.25
CA GLU A 198 -8.54 13.78 -8.24
C GLU A 198 -7.46 14.49 -9.06
N LYS A 199 -6.30 14.76 -8.45
CA LYS A 199 -5.13 15.40 -9.06
C LYS A 199 -3.83 14.68 -8.65
N ASN A 200 -2.80 14.79 -9.49
CA ASN A 200 -1.49 14.19 -9.23
C ASN A 200 -0.81 14.70 -7.94
N ASP A 201 -1.20 15.88 -7.46
CA ASP A 201 -0.59 16.55 -6.30
C ASP A 201 -1.28 16.21 -4.96
N ASP A 202 -2.34 15.40 -4.99
CA ASP A 202 -3.19 15.12 -3.82
C ASP A 202 -2.46 14.40 -2.67
N TYR A 203 -1.29 13.81 -2.92
CA TYR A 203 -0.53 13.06 -1.91
C TYR A 203 0.70 13.79 -1.36
N LYS A 204 0.93 15.07 -1.71
CA LYS A 204 2.11 15.79 -1.23
C LYS A 204 2.27 15.76 0.30
N ILE A 205 1.18 15.89 1.06
CA ILE A 205 1.22 15.88 2.53
C ILE A 205 1.54 14.49 3.08
N SER A 206 0.87 13.43 2.61
CA SER A 206 1.13 12.06 3.08
C SER A 206 2.56 11.61 2.73
N VAL A 207 3.07 12.02 1.57
CA VAL A 207 4.45 11.77 1.15
C VAL A 207 5.45 12.55 2.00
N ALA A 208 5.20 13.83 2.27
CA ALA A 208 6.08 14.64 3.11
C ALA A 208 6.16 14.09 4.54
N TYR A 209 5.02 13.67 5.09
CA TYR A 209 4.98 12.97 6.37
C TYR A 209 5.77 11.66 6.31
N THR A 210 5.52 10.81 5.30
CA THR A 210 6.23 9.54 5.10
C THR A 210 7.74 9.72 5.07
N ASN A 211 8.24 10.66 4.27
CA ASN A 211 9.67 10.90 4.16
C ASN A 211 10.27 11.37 5.49
N LEU A 212 9.55 12.23 6.22
CA LEU A 212 10.00 12.74 7.52
C LEU A 212 10.05 11.64 8.59
N ILE A 213 9.06 10.74 8.64
CA ILE A 213 9.07 9.65 9.63
C ILE A 213 10.09 8.55 9.30
N LEU A 214 10.42 8.34 8.02
CA LEU A 214 11.45 7.40 7.59
C LEU A 214 12.87 7.90 7.88
N GLU A 215 13.06 9.18 8.23
CA GLU A 215 14.32 9.67 8.80
C GLU A 215 14.53 9.19 10.24
N HIS A 216 13.48 8.73 10.92
CA HIS A 216 13.62 8.20 12.26
C HIS A 216 14.29 6.81 12.22
N PRO A 217 15.43 6.60 12.91
CA PRO A 217 16.30 5.43 12.70
C PRO A 217 15.69 4.08 13.08
N LYS A 218 14.52 4.06 13.72
CA LYS A 218 13.80 2.83 14.06
C LYS A 218 12.71 2.47 13.06
N ILE A 219 12.22 3.42 12.28
CA ILE A 219 11.07 3.21 11.39
C ILE A 219 11.57 2.77 10.04
N GLU A 220 11.09 1.62 9.61
CA GLU A 220 11.55 0.90 8.42
C GLU A 220 10.42 0.81 7.37
N GLY A 221 9.26 1.42 7.62
CA GLY A 221 8.15 1.42 6.68
C GLY A 221 6.89 2.05 7.23
N VAL A 222 5.85 2.11 6.40
CA VAL A 222 4.54 2.68 6.74
C VAL A 222 3.45 1.69 6.35
N MET A 223 2.52 1.41 7.27
CA MET A 223 1.31 0.64 7.01
C MET A 223 0.10 1.56 6.99
N PHE A 224 -0.82 1.33 6.05
CA PHE A 224 -2.04 2.12 5.94
C PHE A 224 -3.20 1.31 5.34
N PRO A 225 -4.46 1.62 5.70
CA PRO A 225 -5.66 1.02 5.12
C PRO A 225 -5.74 1.19 3.60
N SER A 226 -6.26 0.17 2.90
CA SER A 226 -6.47 0.22 1.45
C SER A 226 -7.80 0.90 1.11
N VAL A 227 -7.72 2.10 0.53
CA VAL A 227 -8.92 2.81 0.03
C VAL A 227 -9.62 2.02 -1.08
N GLN A 228 -8.86 1.30 -1.91
CA GLN A 228 -9.40 0.56 -3.07
C GLN A 228 -10.22 -0.67 -2.68
N THR A 229 -10.08 -1.14 -1.44
CA THR A 229 -10.88 -2.24 -0.88
C THR A 229 -11.89 -1.74 0.16
N ASP A 230 -12.30 -0.48 0.07
CA ASP A 230 -13.18 0.19 1.04
C ASP A 230 -12.70 0.03 2.49
N TYR A 231 -11.37 0.09 2.66
CA TYR A 231 -10.61 -0.06 3.91
C TYR A 231 -10.56 -1.48 4.49
N CYS A 232 -11.15 -2.50 3.84
CA CYS A 232 -11.11 -3.89 4.30
C CYS A 232 -9.69 -4.47 4.29
N GLY A 233 -8.88 -4.09 3.30
CA GLY A 233 -7.47 -4.46 3.18
C GLY A 233 -6.53 -3.45 3.81
N ALA A 234 -5.25 -3.81 3.88
CA ALA A 234 -4.19 -2.91 4.31
C ALA A 234 -2.94 -3.08 3.44
N ASN A 235 -2.19 -1.99 3.31
CA ASN A 235 -0.98 -1.89 2.53
C ASN A 235 0.22 -1.64 3.45
N ILE A 236 1.39 -1.98 2.95
CA ILE A 236 2.68 -1.61 3.51
C ILE A 236 3.56 -1.01 2.42
N VAL A 237 4.28 0.06 2.78
CA VAL A 237 5.26 0.73 1.93
C VAL A 237 6.60 0.77 2.65
N ILE A 238 7.63 0.32 1.94
CA ILE A 238 8.93 0.01 2.52
C ILE A 238 10.04 0.59 1.62
N PRO A 239 11.08 1.25 2.19
CA PRO A 239 12.28 1.61 1.45
C PRO A 239 12.99 0.38 0.86
N VAL A 240 13.68 0.57 -0.25
CA VAL A 240 14.34 -0.55 -0.96
C VAL A 240 15.39 -1.23 -0.08
N GLU A 241 16.18 -0.46 0.65
CA GLU A 241 17.18 -0.93 1.59
C GLU A 241 16.58 -1.81 2.70
N THR A 242 15.38 -1.47 3.16
CA THR A 242 14.66 -2.27 4.14
C THR A 242 14.16 -3.57 3.52
N VAL A 243 13.69 -3.56 2.27
CA VAL A 243 13.30 -4.79 1.57
C VAL A 243 14.48 -5.76 1.44
N GLU A 244 15.63 -5.26 0.99
CA GLU A 244 16.85 -6.06 0.84
C GLU A 244 17.31 -6.67 2.18
N LYS A 245 17.21 -5.88 3.26
CA LYS A 245 17.56 -6.31 4.61
C LYS A 245 16.59 -7.36 5.16
N TYR A 246 15.29 -7.08 5.17
CA TYR A 246 14.32 -7.86 5.95
C TYR A 246 13.51 -8.87 5.13
N PHE A 247 13.39 -8.73 3.82
CA PHE A 247 12.51 -9.60 3.03
C PHE A 247 13.27 -10.65 2.23
N LYS A 248 12.56 -11.75 1.95
CA LYS A 248 12.94 -12.76 0.96
C LYS A 248 11.72 -13.04 0.08
N PRO A 249 11.85 -13.04 -1.26
CA PRO A 249 10.81 -13.55 -2.13
C PRO A 249 10.66 -15.07 -1.91
N GLU A 250 9.43 -15.57 -1.83
CA GLU A 250 9.18 -17.00 -1.58
C GLU A 250 8.60 -17.69 -2.80
N VAL A 251 7.48 -17.18 -3.31
CA VAL A 251 6.71 -17.81 -4.39
C VAL A 251 6.11 -16.74 -5.28
N CYS A 252 5.81 -17.09 -6.52
CA CYS A 252 4.92 -16.28 -7.36
C CYS A 252 3.87 -17.16 -8.06
N SER A 253 2.77 -16.53 -8.47
CA SER A 253 1.72 -17.19 -9.25
C SER A 253 0.98 -16.17 -10.10
N THR A 254 0.44 -16.62 -11.22
CA THR A 254 -0.47 -15.82 -12.03
C THR A 254 -1.89 -15.90 -11.48
N HIS A 255 -2.64 -14.82 -11.62
CA HIS A 255 -4.03 -14.63 -11.18
C HIS A 255 -4.79 -13.89 -12.28
N ILE A 256 -6.10 -14.07 -12.32
CA ILE A 256 -6.97 -13.43 -13.31
C ILE A 256 -8.08 -12.70 -12.59
N LEU A 257 -8.24 -11.42 -12.92
CA LEU A 257 -9.34 -10.59 -12.48
C LEU A 257 -10.42 -10.55 -13.56
N TYR A 258 -11.61 -11.06 -13.24
CA TYR A 258 -12.81 -10.87 -14.04
C TYR A 258 -13.74 -9.89 -13.35
N LYS A 259 -14.46 -9.10 -14.13
CA LYS A 259 -15.34 -8.06 -13.59
C LYS A 259 -16.58 -7.83 -14.43
N ILE A 260 -17.69 -7.58 -13.74
CA ILE A 260 -18.86 -6.87 -14.25
C ILE A 260 -19.12 -5.66 -13.31
N PRO A 261 -19.99 -4.69 -13.66
CA PRO A 261 -20.18 -3.50 -12.82
C PRO A 261 -20.57 -3.81 -11.36
N GLU A 262 -21.33 -4.88 -11.14
CA GLU A 262 -21.90 -5.25 -9.85
C GLU A 262 -21.04 -6.26 -9.05
N ASP A 263 -20.10 -6.96 -9.71
CA ASP A 263 -19.39 -8.10 -9.09
C ASP A 263 -17.98 -8.30 -9.66
N THR A 264 -17.13 -8.97 -8.89
CA THR A 264 -15.72 -9.18 -9.23
C THR A 264 -15.25 -10.56 -8.78
N LEU A 265 -14.62 -11.29 -9.70
CA LEU A 265 -14.07 -12.63 -9.45
C LEU A 265 -12.56 -12.63 -9.63
N LEU A 266 -11.85 -13.10 -8.62
CA LEU A 266 -10.42 -13.40 -8.70
C LEU A 266 -10.22 -14.90 -8.81
N ALA A 267 -9.56 -15.33 -9.89
CA ALA A 267 -9.24 -16.72 -10.18
C ALA A 267 -7.73 -16.96 -10.22
N ASN A 268 -7.32 -18.22 -10.05
CA ASN A 268 -5.94 -18.61 -10.31
C ASN A 268 -5.67 -18.54 -11.81
N GLY A 269 -4.49 -18.04 -12.17
CA GLY A 269 -3.95 -18.14 -13.53
C GLY A 269 -3.23 -19.47 -13.73
N GLU A 270 -2.63 -19.66 -14.90
CA GLU A 270 -2.12 -20.96 -15.35
C GLU A 270 -0.74 -21.31 -14.79
N HIS A 271 -0.02 -20.35 -14.19
CA HIS A 271 1.40 -20.51 -13.88
C HIS A 271 1.73 -20.19 -12.42
N TYR A 272 2.72 -20.90 -11.87
CA TYR A 272 3.28 -20.61 -10.55
C TYR A 272 4.77 -20.97 -10.47
N CYS A 273 5.44 -20.42 -9.46
CA CYS A 273 6.76 -20.81 -9.01
C CYS A 273 6.71 -21.00 -7.49
N ASP A 274 7.05 -22.20 -7.03
CA ASP A 274 7.06 -22.62 -5.63
C ASP A 274 8.34 -22.25 -4.88
N GLU A 275 9.39 -21.80 -5.57
CA GLU A 275 10.59 -21.25 -4.96
C GLU A 275 11.22 -20.13 -5.83
N LEU A 276 11.08 -18.88 -5.39
CA LEU A 276 11.75 -17.73 -5.98
C LEU A 276 13.22 -17.66 -5.53
N SER A 277 14.02 -18.63 -5.99
CA SER A 277 15.48 -18.65 -5.82
C SER A 277 16.25 -18.68 -7.14
N ASP A 278 15.57 -19.02 -8.23
CA ASP A 278 16.15 -19.11 -9.57
C ASP A 278 16.00 -17.79 -10.34
N ASP A 279 17.01 -17.47 -11.15
CA ASP A 279 16.97 -16.42 -12.17
C ASP A 279 17.53 -17.02 -13.48
N PRO A 280 16.70 -17.28 -14.50
CA PRO A 280 15.29 -16.87 -14.64
C PRO A 280 14.31 -17.66 -13.76
N ILE A 281 13.11 -17.10 -13.55
CA ILE A 281 12.01 -17.73 -12.80
C ILE A 281 11.60 -19.04 -13.49
N ASN A 282 11.62 -20.13 -12.71
CA ASN A 282 11.19 -21.45 -13.15
C ASN A 282 9.66 -21.62 -13.06
N TRP A 283 8.94 -21.17 -14.09
CA TRP A 283 7.49 -21.29 -14.16
C TRP A 283 7.00 -22.72 -14.38
N LYS A 284 6.02 -23.13 -13.56
CA LYS A 284 5.32 -24.41 -13.61
C LYS A 284 3.85 -24.17 -13.95
N LEU A 285 3.22 -25.16 -14.58
CA LEU A 285 1.78 -25.14 -14.86
C LEU A 285 0.98 -25.56 -13.62
N ILE A 286 -0.05 -24.77 -13.28
CA ILE A 286 -1.05 -25.13 -12.29
C ILE A 286 -1.90 -26.29 -12.83
N ASP A 287 -2.22 -27.25 -11.97
CA ASP A 287 -3.14 -28.33 -12.32
C ASP A 287 -4.51 -27.75 -12.68
N SER A 288 -5.06 -28.20 -13.80
CA SER A 288 -6.38 -27.86 -14.33
C SER A 288 -7.51 -27.85 -13.29
N GLN A 289 -7.46 -28.70 -12.27
CA GLN A 289 -8.48 -28.72 -11.20
C GLN A 289 -8.53 -27.45 -10.35
N TYR A 290 -7.48 -26.64 -10.36
CA TYR A 290 -7.39 -25.37 -9.62
C TYR A 290 -7.63 -24.13 -10.50
N LEU A 291 -7.89 -24.34 -11.80
CA LEU A 291 -8.19 -23.26 -12.74
C LEU A 291 -9.69 -23.06 -12.85
N THR A 292 -10.10 -21.80 -12.95
CA THR A 292 -11.51 -21.46 -13.19
C THR A 292 -11.80 -21.51 -14.69
N THR A 293 -12.80 -22.30 -15.07
CA THR A 293 -13.25 -22.44 -16.45
C THR A 293 -14.11 -21.26 -16.89
N LYS A 294 -14.21 -21.03 -18.20
CA LYS A 294 -15.10 -19.98 -18.75
C LYS A 294 -16.57 -20.19 -18.38
N GLU A 295 -17.00 -21.43 -18.23
CA GLU A 295 -18.38 -21.76 -17.81
C GLU A 295 -18.61 -21.38 -16.34
N GLU A 296 -17.65 -21.65 -15.46
CA GLU A 296 -17.73 -21.22 -14.06
C GLU A 296 -17.72 -19.70 -13.91
N VAL A 297 -16.91 -18.97 -14.71
CA VAL A 297 -16.94 -17.50 -14.74
C VAL A 297 -18.32 -16.98 -15.15
N ARG A 298 -18.91 -17.53 -16.23
CA ARG A 298 -20.26 -17.14 -16.67
C ARG A 298 -21.32 -17.47 -15.63
N THR A 299 -21.23 -18.64 -15.01
CA THR A 299 -22.13 -19.07 -13.94
C THR A 299 -22.06 -18.13 -12.74
N HIS A 300 -20.86 -17.75 -12.31
CA HIS A 300 -20.64 -16.81 -11.21
C HIS A 300 -21.34 -15.46 -11.47
N PHE A 301 -21.23 -14.94 -12.70
CA PHE A 301 -21.85 -13.67 -13.08
C PHE A 301 -23.30 -13.77 -13.59
N ASN A 302 -23.90 -14.96 -13.60
CA ASN A 302 -25.24 -15.22 -14.16
C ASN A 302 -25.40 -14.76 -15.63
N LEU A 303 -24.41 -15.07 -16.48
CA LEU A 303 -24.35 -14.75 -17.92
C LEU A 303 -24.66 -15.95 -18.83
#